data_AF-A0A191WI19-F1
#
_entry.id   AF-A0A191WI19-F1
#
_cell.length_a   1.000
_cell.length_b   1.000
_cell.length_c   1.000
_cell.angle_alpha   90.00
_cell.angle_beta   90.00
_cell.angle_gamma   90.00
#
_symmetry.space_group_name_H-M   'P 1'
#
loop_
_entity.id
_entity.type
_entity.pdbx_description
1 polymer ?
#
loop_
_entity_poly.entity_id
_entity_poly.type
_entity_poly.pdbx_seq_one_letter_code
_entity_poly.pdbx_strand_id
1 'polypeptide(L)'
;MIGRRSRPLRRIDGQGDDAGLSLVELLVAVMLMGIVLTMVASLFISTTKSTAQSGEVHESTGNASNMANALGGVIRFATTNPKTGSTVPDPAVVVARADRLALIAAVGVSATAEPSGRPPKPTLVEFSSASNRLTERRWTPTASGATWVFAGGSDPTTAVPAMTRGLGGRLTNAAVFTYFDATGAPLDPGTGALTATQRANVAEIGIRLVVVPPSNPAGAQSVVIERRIPLANLGLRGPT
;
A
#
# COMPACT_ATOMS: atom_id res chain seq x y z
N MET A 1 -64.60 14.55 81.24
CA MET A 1 -64.59 13.56 80.14
C MET A 1 -63.70 14.11 79.04
N ILE A 2 -62.77 13.30 78.51
CA ILE A 2 -61.90 13.53 77.33
C ILE A 2 -60.83 14.62 77.54
N GLY A 3 -59.52 14.44 77.35
CA GLY A 3 -58.72 13.36 76.79
C GLY A 3 -57.39 14.01 76.36
N ARG A 4 -56.28 13.75 77.07
CA ARG A 4 -54.95 14.22 76.66
C ARG A 4 -53.93 13.15 77.00
N ARG A 5 -53.58 12.33 76.01
CA ARG A 5 -52.38 11.49 76.06
C ARG A 5 -51.50 11.82 74.86
N SER A 6 -50.38 12.40 75.21
CA SER A 6 -49.27 12.88 74.41
C SER A 6 -48.65 11.73 73.61
N ARG A 7 -48.43 11.95 72.32
CA ARG A 7 -47.59 11.08 71.48
C ARG A 7 -46.12 11.36 71.83
N PRO A 8 -45.31 10.35 72.20
CA PRO A 8 -43.86 10.54 72.30
C PRO A 8 -43.25 10.64 70.91
N LEU A 9 -42.50 11.72 70.68
CA LEU A 9 -41.65 11.89 69.52
C LEU A 9 -40.52 10.85 69.60
N ARG A 10 -40.48 9.95 68.62
CA ARG A 10 -39.39 9.00 68.39
C ARG A 10 -38.14 9.80 67.98
N ARG A 11 -37.21 9.95 68.92
CA ARG A 11 -35.87 10.47 68.67
C ARG A 11 -35.16 9.49 67.74
N ILE A 12 -34.74 9.98 66.57
CA ILE A 12 -33.79 9.28 65.73
C ILE A 12 -32.42 9.64 66.34
N ASP A 13 -31.86 8.73 67.13
CA ASP A 13 -30.46 8.79 67.53
C ASP A 13 -29.61 8.44 66.30
N GLY A 14 -29.36 9.46 65.48
CA GLY A 14 -28.20 9.49 64.59
C GLY A 14 -27.00 9.93 65.42
N GLN A 15 -26.53 9.07 66.32
CA GLN A 15 -25.25 9.26 67.00
C GLN A 15 -24.17 8.93 65.95
N GLY A 16 -23.64 9.98 65.32
CA GLY A 16 -22.53 9.88 64.40
C GLY A 16 -21.30 9.36 65.13
N ASP A 17 -20.77 8.23 64.66
CA ASP A 17 -19.40 7.82 64.91
C ASP A 17 -18.46 8.79 64.17
N ASP A 18 -18.29 10.01 64.68
CA ASP A 18 -17.23 10.93 64.28
C ASP A 18 -15.91 10.49 64.93
N ALA A 19 -15.48 9.26 64.64
CA ALA A 19 -14.13 8.81 64.93
C ALA A 19 -13.20 9.48 63.91
N GLY A 20 -12.46 10.50 64.34
CA GLY A 20 -11.47 11.18 63.50
C GLY A 20 -10.48 10.19 62.88
N LEU A 21 -10.18 10.37 61.59
CA LEU A 21 -9.23 9.54 60.84
C LEU A 21 -7.88 9.46 61.55
N SER A 22 -7.40 8.24 61.80
CA SER A 22 -6.06 8.01 62.33
C SER A 22 -4.99 8.41 61.30
N LEU A 23 -3.87 8.97 61.77
CA LEU A 23 -2.70 9.26 60.92
C LEU A 23 -2.24 8.04 60.11
N VAL A 24 -2.39 6.84 60.69
CA VAL A 24 -2.04 5.58 60.02
C VAL A 24 -3.03 5.26 58.90
N GLU A 25 -4.33 5.53 59.08
CA GLU A 25 -5.36 5.30 58.06
C GLU A 25 -5.18 6.23 56.86
N LEU A 26 -4.84 7.50 57.10
CA LEU A 26 -4.52 8.44 56.04
C LEU A 26 -3.30 7.99 55.23
N LEU A 27 -2.26 7.50 55.90
CA LEU A 27 -1.04 7.04 55.24
C LEU A 27 -1.30 5.80 54.38
N VAL A 28 -2.05 4.82 54.89
CA VAL A 28 -2.46 3.64 54.12
C VAL A 28 -3.33 4.03 52.94
N ALA A 29 -4.28 4.96 53.11
CA ALA A 29 -5.13 5.44 52.04
C ALA A 29 -4.32 6.10 50.91
N VAL A 30 -3.33 6.94 51.23
CA VAL A 30 -2.46 7.57 50.24
C VAL A 30 -1.58 6.54 49.51
N MET A 31 -1.04 5.54 50.22
CA MET A 31 -0.27 4.46 49.60
C MET A 31 -1.11 3.62 48.63
N LEU A 32 -2.32 3.23 49.06
CA LEU A 32 -3.25 2.49 48.21
C LEU A 32 -3.69 3.32 47.00
N MET A 33 -3.98 4.61 47.19
CA MET A 33 -4.31 5.52 46.10
C MET A 33 -3.16 5.65 45.10
N GLY A 34 -1.91 5.73 45.58
CA GLY A 34 -0.72 5.74 44.74
C GLY A 34 -0.62 4.48 43.87
N ILE A 35 -0.81 3.30 44.47
CA ILE A 35 -0.79 2.02 43.74
C ILE A 35 -1.90 2.00 42.68
N VAL A 36 -3.13 2.37 43.05
CA VAL A 36 -4.26 2.41 42.10
C VAL A 36 -3.98 3.38 40.95
N LEU A 37 -3.43 4.56 41.23
CA LEU A 37 -3.10 5.55 40.20
C LEU A 37 -2.01 5.05 39.25
N THR A 38 -0.99 4.36 39.76
CA THR A 38 0.04 3.74 38.90
C THR A 38 -0.53 2.64 38.00
N MET A 39 -1.47 1.84 38.49
CA MET A 39 -2.15 0.81 37.69
C MET A 39 -3.00 1.45 36.58
N VAL A 40 -3.79 2.48 36.93
CA VAL A 40 -4.63 3.22 35.96
C VAL A 40 -3.77 3.91 34.91
N ALA A 41 -2.66 4.56 35.30
CA ALA A 41 -1.74 5.20 34.38
C ALA A 41 -1.10 4.19 33.42
N SER A 42 -0.66 3.03 33.94
CA SER A 42 -0.08 1.96 33.13
C SER A 42 -1.09 1.39 32.12
N LEU A 43 -2.34 1.18 32.56
CA LEU A 43 -3.42 0.72 31.69
C LEU A 43 -3.73 1.75 30.59
N PHE A 44 -3.79 3.04 30.95
CA PHE A 44 -4.01 4.12 30.00
C PHE A 44 -2.90 4.16 28.94
N ILE A 45 -1.64 4.17 29.35
CA ILE A 45 -0.49 4.16 28.43
C ILE A 45 -0.53 2.93 27.51
N SER A 46 -0.79 1.75 28.07
CA SER A 46 -0.90 0.51 27.29
C SER A 46 -2.03 0.60 26.25
N THR A 47 -3.18 1.13 26.63
CA THR A 47 -4.33 1.30 25.74
C THR A 47 -4.02 2.29 24.62
N THR A 48 -3.47 3.47 24.95
CA THR A 48 -3.09 4.48 23.96
C THR A 48 -2.06 3.94 22.96
N LYS A 49 -1.04 3.21 23.45
CA LYS A 49 -0.03 2.58 22.60
C LYS A 49 -0.66 1.53 21.68
N SER A 50 -1.56 0.69 22.21
CA SER A 50 -2.27 -0.31 21.40
C SER A 50 -3.14 0.34 20.33
N THR A 51 -3.86 1.42 20.65
CA THR A 51 -4.69 2.15 19.68
C THR A 51 -3.84 2.79 18.58
N ALA A 52 -2.71 3.41 18.94
CA ALA A 52 -1.78 3.98 17.97
C ALA A 52 -1.22 2.91 17.02
N GLN A 53 -0.76 1.78 17.56
CA GLN A 53 -0.24 0.66 16.78
C GLN A 53 -1.30 0.09 15.83
N SER A 54 -2.55 -0.07 16.28
CA SER A 54 -3.66 -0.50 15.41
C SER A 54 -3.93 0.49 14.27
N GLY A 55 -3.86 1.80 14.54
CA GLY A 55 -3.99 2.84 13.51
C GLY A 55 -2.87 2.76 12.46
N GLU A 56 -1.63 2.58 12.90
CA GLU A 56 -0.46 2.44 12.03
C GLU A 56 -0.55 1.20 11.11
N VAL A 57 -0.98 0.06 11.65
CA VAL A 57 -1.19 -1.17 10.86
C VAL A 57 -2.31 -0.97 9.85
N HIS A 58 -3.40 -0.31 10.23
CA HIS A 58 -4.51 -0.02 9.34
C HIS A 58 -4.08 0.88 8.16
N GLU A 59 -3.35 1.96 8.44
CA GLU A 59 -2.82 2.86 7.42
C GLU A 59 -1.83 2.15 6.48
N SER A 60 -0.92 1.35 7.04
CA SER A 60 0.06 0.57 6.26
C SER A 60 -0.62 -0.45 5.35
N THR A 61 -1.65 -1.12 5.85
CA THR A 61 -2.44 -2.10 5.09
C THR A 61 -3.21 -1.42 3.96
N GLY A 62 -3.81 -0.26 4.23
CA GLY A 62 -4.49 0.54 3.21
C GLY A 62 -3.54 1.00 2.12
N ASN A 63 -2.38 1.55 2.48
CA ASN A 63 -1.34 1.96 1.55
C ASN A 63 -0.81 0.79 0.72
N ALA A 64 -0.46 -0.33 1.37
CA ALA A 64 0.03 -1.52 0.68
C ALA A 64 -1.00 -2.06 -0.32
N SER A 65 -2.28 -2.12 0.06
CA SER A 65 -3.37 -2.55 -0.80
C SER A 65 -3.54 -1.63 -2.01
N ASN A 66 -3.49 -0.31 -1.80
CA ASN A 66 -3.56 0.67 -2.89
C ASN A 66 -2.40 0.51 -3.87
N MET A 67 -1.17 0.34 -3.37
CA MET A 67 0.01 0.09 -4.19
C MET A 67 -0.12 -1.22 -4.99
N ALA A 68 -0.53 -2.31 -4.34
CA ALA A 68 -0.71 -3.61 -4.97
C ALA A 68 -1.83 -3.61 -6.03
N ASN A 69 -2.91 -2.88 -5.79
CA ASN A 69 -4.02 -2.73 -6.74
C ASN A 69 -3.62 -1.87 -7.94
N ALA A 70 -2.88 -0.78 -7.73
CA ALA A 70 -2.36 0.05 -8.82
C ALA A 70 -1.39 -0.74 -9.72
N LEU A 71 -0.44 -1.45 -9.13
CA LEU A 71 0.49 -2.35 -9.85
C LEU A 71 -0.29 -3.45 -10.59
N GLY A 72 -1.17 -4.17 -9.88
CA GLY A 72 -1.94 -5.28 -10.44
C GLY A 72 -2.85 -4.86 -11.58
N GLY A 73 -3.49 -3.69 -11.47
CA GLY A 73 -4.35 -3.14 -12.52
C GLY A 73 -3.56 -2.87 -13.80
N VAL A 74 -2.39 -2.23 -13.71
CA VAL A 74 -1.59 -1.90 -14.89
C VAL A 74 -0.91 -3.13 -15.49
N ILE A 75 -0.29 -3.97 -14.67
CA ILE A 75 0.47 -5.16 -15.13
C ILE A 75 -0.44 -6.14 -15.88
N ARG A 76 -1.68 -6.35 -15.40
CA ARG A 76 -2.64 -7.25 -16.06
C ARG A 76 -3.05 -6.81 -17.45
N PHE A 77 -3.02 -5.50 -17.73
CA PHE A 77 -3.37 -4.94 -19.04
C PHE A 77 -2.14 -4.60 -19.87
N ALA A 78 -0.96 -5.15 -19.53
CA ALA A 78 0.21 -5.07 -20.38
C ALA A 78 -0.10 -5.60 -21.79
N THR A 79 0.42 -4.92 -22.81
CA THR A 79 0.19 -5.26 -24.21
C THR A 79 1.42 -4.93 -25.05
N THR A 80 1.64 -5.69 -26.11
CA THR A 80 2.68 -5.39 -27.10
C THR A 80 2.27 -4.20 -27.96
N ASN A 81 3.23 -3.44 -28.47
CA ASN A 81 2.96 -2.33 -29.37
C ASN A 81 3.32 -2.68 -30.81
N PRO A 82 2.37 -2.64 -31.76
CA PRO A 82 2.67 -2.82 -33.18
C PRO A 82 3.64 -1.74 -33.67
N LYS A 83 4.62 -2.14 -34.48
CA LYS A 83 5.65 -1.25 -35.01
C LYS A 83 5.55 -1.15 -36.52
N THR A 84 5.52 0.08 -37.03
CA THR A 84 5.46 0.33 -38.47
C THR A 84 6.68 -0.31 -39.17
N GLY A 85 6.43 -1.08 -40.24
CA GLY A 85 7.47 -1.74 -41.02
C GLY A 85 8.03 -3.03 -40.41
N SER A 86 7.45 -3.55 -39.32
CA SER A 86 7.86 -4.80 -38.67
C SER A 86 6.65 -5.69 -38.41
N THR A 87 6.80 -7.00 -38.65
CA THR A 87 5.81 -8.02 -38.23
C THR A 87 6.00 -8.45 -36.78
N VAL A 88 7.15 -8.14 -36.18
CA VAL A 88 7.43 -8.36 -34.76
C VAL A 88 7.06 -7.09 -33.99
N PRO A 89 6.09 -7.13 -33.07
CA PRO A 89 5.72 -5.98 -32.26
C PRO A 89 6.78 -5.71 -31.19
N ASP A 90 6.85 -4.47 -30.72
CA ASP A 90 7.71 -4.12 -29.58
C ASP A 90 7.17 -4.84 -28.32
N PRO A 91 8.06 -5.37 -27.46
CA PRO A 91 7.65 -6.12 -26.27
C PRO A 91 6.87 -5.23 -25.31
N ALA A 92 5.92 -5.83 -24.59
CA ALA A 92 5.12 -5.11 -23.61
C ALA A 92 5.96 -4.51 -22.47
N VAL A 93 7.07 -5.17 -22.12
CA VAL A 93 8.00 -4.72 -21.08
C VAL A 93 9.16 -3.93 -21.71
N VAL A 94 9.25 -2.66 -21.36
CA VAL A 94 10.25 -1.71 -21.87
C VAL A 94 11.47 -1.67 -20.96
N VAL A 95 11.25 -1.58 -19.64
CA VAL A 95 12.30 -1.60 -18.60
C VAL A 95 11.93 -2.64 -17.57
N ALA A 96 12.87 -3.50 -17.20
CA ALA A 96 12.68 -4.54 -16.21
C ALA A 96 13.89 -4.62 -15.26
N ARG A 97 13.81 -3.93 -14.13
CA ARG A 97 14.78 -3.91 -13.04
C ARG A 97 14.09 -4.28 -11.74
N ALA A 98 14.85 -4.71 -10.74
CA ALA A 98 14.28 -5.02 -9.43
C ALA A 98 13.55 -3.84 -8.77
N ASP A 99 13.99 -2.61 -9.03
CA ASP A 99 13.46 -1.36 -8.46
C ASP A 99 12.59 -0.54 -9.42
N ARG A 100 12.56 -0.91 -10.71
CA ARG A 100 11.94 -0.11 -11.78
C ARG A 100 11.35 -1.00 -12.86
N LEU A 101 10.07 -0.79 -13.15
CA LEU A 101 9.33 -1.49 -14.19
C LEU A 101 8.68 -0.46 -15.11
N ALA A 102 8.95 -0.52 -16.41
CA ALA A 102 8.19 0.23 -17.41
C ALA A 102 7.56 -0.73 -18.41
N LEU A 103 6.26 -0.56 -18.65
CA LEU A 103 5.48 -1.42 -19.53
C LEU A 103 4.44 -0.62 -20.31
N ILE A 104 4.11 -1.12 -21.48
CA ILE A 104 3.03 -0.61 -22.33
C ILE A 104 1.75 -1.34 -21.92
N ALA A 105 0.71 -0.60 -21.57
CA ALA A 105 -0.57 -1.17 -21.15
C ALA A 105 -1.76 -0.48 -21.78
N ALA A 106 -2.81 -1.26 -22.02
CA ALA A 106 -4.13 -0.78 -22.44
C ALA A 106 -4.94 -0.28 -21.23
N VAL A 107 -4.40 0.70 -20.49
CA VAL A 107 -5.07 1.34 -19.37
C VAL A 107 -5.55 2.74 -19.76
N GLY A 108 -6.73 3.13 -19.28
CA GLY A 108 -7.33 4.43 -19.61
C GLY A 108 -7.73 4.58 -21.08
N VAL A 109 -7.90 3.45 -21.78
CA VAL A 109 -8.38 3.40 -23.16
C VAL A 109 -9.84 3.83 -23.24
N SER A 110 -10.15 4.76 -24.15
CA SER A 110 -11.53 5.00 -24.56
C SER A 110 -12.02 3.83 -25.41
N ALA A 111 -13.19 3.28 -25.09
CA ALA A 111 -13.79 2.15 -25.81
C ALA A 111 -14.21 2.48 -27.26
N THR A 112 -14.11 3.74 -27.67
CA THR A 112 -14.40 4.17 -29.04
C THR A 112 -13.31 3.72 -29.98
N ALA A 113 -13.69 3.06 -31.08
CA ALA A 113 -12.78 2.76 -32.17
C ALA A 113 -12.09 4.05 -32.63
N GLU A 114 -10.76 4.01 -32.72
CA GLU A 114 -9.99 5.13 -33.24
C GLU A 114 -10.43 5.38 -34.69
N PRO A 115 -10.77 6.63 -35.08
CA PRO A 115 -11.32 6.94 -36.41
C PRO A 115 -10.43 6.48 -37.58
N SER A 116 -9.16 6.19 -37.30
CA SER A 116 -8.14 5.82 -38.27
C SER A 116 -7.86 4.31 -38.36
N GLY A 117 -8.67 3.45 -37.72
CA GLY A 117 -8.46 2.00 -37.72
C GLY A 117 -7.24 1.53 -36.90
N ARG A 118 -6.76 2.38 -35.98
CA ARG A 118 -5.65 2.05 -35.07
C ARG A 118 -6.13 1.14 -33.93
N PRO A 119 -5.24 0.34 -33.33
CA PRO A 119 -5.56 -0.33 -32.06
C PRO A 119 -5.86 0.71 -30.96
N PRO A 120 -6.57 0.30 -29.88
CA PRO A 120 -6.84 1.17 -28.74
C PRO A 120 -5.56 1.86 -28.24
N LYS A 121 -5.65 3.16 -27.97
CA LYS A 121 -4.51 3.99 -27.58
C LYS A 121 -3.84 3.47 -26.30
N PRO A 122 -2.61 2.94 -26.35
CA PRO A 122 -1.94 2.42 -25.17
C PRO A 122 -1.41 3.57 -24.30
N THR A 123 -1.02 3.24 -23.07
CA THR A 123 -0.29 4.13 -22.18
C THR A 123 1.00 3.43 -21.79
N LEU A 124 2.13 4.14 -21.84
CA LEU A 124 3.35 3.67 -21.20
C LEU A 124 3.27 4.02 -19.72
N VAL A 125 3.47 3.05 -18.86
CA VAL A 125 3.45 3.22 -17.41
C VAL A 125 4.76 2.74 -16.83
N GLU A 126 5.36 3.58 -15.99
CA GLU A 126 6.54 3.25 -15.20
C GLU A 126 6.19 3.24 -13.72
N PHE A 127 6.67 2.23 -13.02
CA PHE A 127 6.73 2.17 -11.57
C PHE A 127 8.18 2.18 -11.11
N SER A 128 8.49 2.99 -10.10
CA SER A 128 9.83 3.06 -9.49
C SER A 128 9.72 3.12 -7.96
N SER A 129 10.53 2.33 -7.26
CA SER A 129 10.64 2.28 -5.80
C SER A 129 11.70 3.24 -5.22
N ALA A 130 12.14 4.24 -6.00
CA ALA A 130 13.15 5.19 -5.59
C ALA A 130 12.78 5.95 -4.30
N SER A 131 13.79 6.27 -3.49
CA SER A 131 13.62 7.06 -2.26
C SER A 131 12.59 6.47 -1.27
N ASN A 132 12.51 5.14 -1.19
CA ASN A 132 11.58 4.42 -0.32
C ASN A 132 10.10 4.74 -0.59
N ARG A 133 9.77 5.12 -1.83
CA ARG A 133 8.39 5.39 -2.26
C ARG A 133 8.14 4.76 -3.60
N LEU A 134 6.93 4.23 -3.76
CA LEU A 134 6.48 3.78 -5.08
C LEU A 134 5.86 4.96 -5.83
N THR A 135 6.48 5.29 -6.95
CA THR A 135 6.01 6.35 -7.85
C THR A 135 5.53 5.71 -9.15
N GLU A 136 4.47 6.28 -9.70
CA GLU A 136 3.94 5.92 -11.00
C GLU A 136 4.09 7.11 -11.95
N ARG A 137 4.67 6.87 -13.13
CA ARG A 137 4.76 7.82 -14.22
C ARG A 137 4.04 7.28 -15.44
N ARG A 138 3.39 8.16 -16.20
CA ARG A 138 2.68 7.79 -17.43
C ARG A 138 3.06 8.68 -18.59
N TRP A 139 3.10 8.10 -19.78
CA TRP A 139 3.31 8.82 -21.03
C TRP A 139 2.21 8.50 -22.02
N THR A 140 1.83 9.54 -22.75
CA THR A 140 0.84 9.47 -23.81
C THR A 140 1.56 9.24 -25.14
N PRO A 141 1.20 8.22 -25.93
CA PRO A 141 1.78 8.04 -27.24
C PRO A 141 1.24 9.09 -28.21
N THR A 142 2.01 9.34 -29.28
CA THR A 142 1.56 10.07 -30.45
C THR A 142 1.24 9.10 -31.58
N ALA A 143 0.33 9.53 -32.44
CA ALA A 143 -0.07 8.79 -33.62
C ALA A 143 1.05 8.82 -34.68
N SER A 144 1.36 7.66 -35.28
CA SER A 144 2.23 7.58 -36.46
C SER A 144 1.73 6.49 -37.42
N GLY A 145 1.15 6.91 -38.55
CA GLY A 145 0.51 6.00 -39.50
C GLY A 145 -0.60 5.19 -38.85
N ALA A 146 -0.52 3.85 -38.93
CA ALA A 146 -1.44 2.91 -38.29
C ALA A 146 -1.01 2.49 -36.86
N THR A 147 0.05 3.10 -36.31
CA THR A 147 0.67 2.68 -35.04
C THR A 147 0.76 3.83 -34.03
N TRP A 148 1.10 3.47 -32.79
CA TRP A 148 1.37 4.39 -31.69
C TRP A 148 2.87 4.44 -31.43
N VAL A 149 3.42 5.63 -31.27
CA VAL A 149 4.84 5.84 -30.95
C VAL A 149 4.98 6.64 -29.67
N PHE A 150 5.97 6.28 -28.85
CA PHE A 150 6.33 7.03 -27.66
C PHE A 150 7.58 7.85 -27.95
N ALA A 151 7.61 9.10 -27.50
CA ALA A 151 8.80 9.95 -27.58
C ALA A 151 9.93 9.37 -26.71
N GLY A 152 11.19 9.69 -27.03
CA GLY A 152 12.36 9.21 -26.26
C GLY A 152 13.18 8.09 -26.96
N GLY A 153 12.83 7.75 -28.21
CA GLY A 153 13.63 6.83 -29.02
C GLY A 153 13.67 5.41 -28.45
N SER A 154 14.87 4.89 -28.19
CA SER A 154 15.07 3.53 -27.67
C SER A 154 14.66 3.36 -26.20
N ASP A 155 14.60 4.45 -25.43
CA ASP A 155 14.07 4.44 -24.06
C ASP A 155 13.03 5.56 -23.91
N PRO A 156 11.73 5.23 -24.10
CA PRO A 156 10.68 6.23 -24.03
C PRO A 156 10.48 6.85 -22.64
N THR A 157 11.06 6.27 -21.59
CA THR A 157 10.96 6.79 -20.22
C THR A 157 11.83 8.03 -19.98
N THR A 158 12.72 8.35 -20.93
CA THR A 158 13.57 9.56 -20.91
C THR A 158 12.79 10.83 -21.24
N ALA A 159 11.64 10.70 -21.91
CA ALA A 159 10.75 11.82 -22.19
C ALA A 159 10.05 12.33 -20.92
N VAL A 160 9.55 13.56 -20.96
CA VAL A 160 8.75 14.13 -19.88
C VAL A 160 7.44 13.34 -19.75
N PRO A 161 7.10 12.83 -18.55
CA PRO A 161 5.86 12.09 -18.34
C PRO A 161 4.67 13.05 -18.39
N ALA A 162 3.54 12.58 -18.93
CA ALA A 162 2.27 13.28 -18.92
C ALA A 162 1.64 13.33 -17.51
N MET A 163 1.97 12.35 -16.66
CA MET A 163 1.49 12.27 -15.28
C MET A 163 2.57 11.66 -14.40
N THR A 164 2.73 12.19 -13.19
CA THR A 164 3.51 11.56 -12.11
C THR A 164 2.66 11.55 -10.85
N ARG A 165 2.58 10.42 -10.16
CA ARG A 165 1.91 10.31 -8.86
C ARG A 165 2.68 9.40 -7.91
N GLY A 166 2.65 9.72 -6.62
CA GLY A 166 3.04 8.77 -5.57
C GLY A 166 1.88 7.82 -5.25
N LEU A 167 2.18 6.56 -4.97
CA LEU A 167 1.17 5.56 -4.60
C LEU A 167 0.96 5.45 -3.07
N GLY A 168 1.52 6.39 -2.32
CA GLY A 168 1.43 6.43 -0.86
C GLY A 168 2.37 5.45 -0.16
N GLY A 169 2.30 5.44 1.17
CA GLY A 169 3.13 4.61 2.03
C GLY A 169 4.63 4.91 1.97
N ARG A 170 5.38 4.13 2.75
CA ARG A 170 6.85 4.09 2.71
C ARG A 170 7.29 2.64 2.54
N LEU A 171 8.16 2.40 1.56
CA LEU A 171 8.77 1.10 1.33
C LEU A 171 10.01 0.92 2.20
N THR A 172 10.26 -0.31 2.61
CA THR A 172 11.50 -0.70 3.30
C THR A 172 12.36 -1.63 2.43
N ASN A 173 11.80 -2.17 1.34
CA ASN A 173 12.52 -2.92 0.33
C ASN A 173 12.74 -2.07 -0.94
N ALA A 174 13.96 -2.09 -1.47
CA ALA A 174 14.28 -1.46 -2.75
C ALA A 174 13.83 -2.34 -3.93
N ALA A 175 14.07 -3.65 -3.84
CA ALA A 175 13.66 -4.62 -4.85
C ALA A 175 12.17 -4.96 -4.70
N VAL A 176 11.35 -4.43 -5.61
CA VAL A 176 9.90 -4.62 -5.67
C VAL A 176 9.51 -5.65 -6.73
N PHE A 177 10.26 -5.74 -7.83
CA PHE A 177 9.88 -6.54 -9.00
C PHE A 177 10.78 -7.76 -9.18
N THR A 178 10.16 -8.88 -9.52
CA THR A 178 10.82 -10.10 -10.00
C THR A 178 10.15 -10.55 -11.28
N TYR A 179 10.89 -11.20 -12.18
CA TYR A 179 10.39 -11.56 -13.51
C TYR A 179 10.47 -13.06 -13.72
N PHE A 180 9.50 -13.62 -14.45
CA PHE A 180 9.46 -15.03 -14.76
C PHE A 180 9.08 -15.24 -16.23
N ASP A 181 9.62 -16.30 -16.82
CA ASP A 181 9.25 -16.74 -18.16
C ASP A 181 7.96 -17.57 -18.18
N ALA A 182 7.57 -18.06 -19.37
CA ALA A 182 6.35 -18.85 -19.56
C ALA A 182 6.37 -20.20 -18.81
N THR A 183 7.55 -20.72 -18.46
CA THR A 183 7.71 -21.96 -17.67
C THR A 183 7.68 -21.68 -16.17
N GLY A 184 7.69 -20.41 -15.76
CA GLY A 184 7.80 -19.97 -14.38
C GLY A 184 9.24 -19.88 -13.87
N ALA A 185 10.24 -20.04 -14.74
CA ALA A 185 11.64 -19.89 -14.36
C ALA A 185 11.98 -18.41 -14.15
N PRO A 186 12.77 -18.07 -13.12
CA PRO A 186 13.12 -16.69 -12.83
C PRO A 186 14.02 -16.10 -13.92
N LEU A 187 13.69 -14.88 -14.34
CA LEU A 187 14.53 -14.04 -15.19
C LEU A 187 15.20 -13.00 -14.30
N ASP A 188 16.51 -13.16 -14.08
CA ASP A 188 17.27 -12.29 -13.18
C ASP A 188 17.81 -11.05 -13.93
N PRO A 189 17.40 -9.82 -13.55
CA PRO A 189 17.98 -8.58 -14.07
C PRO A 189 19.40 -8.29 -13.54
N GLY A 190 19.89 -9.04 -12.56
CA GLY A 190 21.17 -8.79 -11.89
C GLY A 190 21.20 -7.40 -11.26
N THR A 191 22.30 -6.68 -11.43
CA THR A 191 22.45 -5.27 -11.00
C THR A 191 21.85 -4.26 -11.98
N GLY A 192 21.44 -4.74 -13.17
CA GLY A 192 21.02 -3.92 -14.30
C GLY A 192 19.53 -4.06 -14.59
N ALA A 193 19.22 -4.22 -15.86
CA ALA A 193 17.88 -4.52 -16.35
C ALA A 193 17.94 -5.80 -17.19
N LEU A 194 16.81 -6.50 -17.34
CA LEU A 194 16.70 -7.59 -18.31
C LEU A 194 17.06 -7.10 -19.72
N THR A 195 17.77 -7.94 -20.46
CA THR A 195 18.07 -7.73 -21.88
C THR A 195 16.80 -7.68 -22.72
N ALA A 196 16.86 -7.12 -23.94
CA ALA A 196 15.72 -7.04 -24.83
C ALA A 196 15.08 -8.42 -25.10
N THR A 197 15.92 -9.45 -25.30
CA THR A 197 15.47 -10.83 -25.50
C THR A 197 14.79 -11.41 -24.27
N GLN A 198 15.35 -11.19 -23.07
CA GLN A 198 14.72 -11.64 -21.83
C GLN A 198 13.38 -10.92 -21.58
N ARG A 199 13.30 -9.61 -21.87
CA ARG A 199 12.05 -8.84 -21.73
C ARG A 199 10.93 -9.36 -22.63
N ALA A 200 11.26 -9.83 -23.83
CA ALA A 200 10.28 -10.45 -24.74
C ALA A 200 9.73 -11.78 -24.19
N ASN A 201 10.47 -12.46 -23.31
CA ASN A 201 10.08 -13.74 -22.72
C ASN A 201 9.39 -13.60 -21.35
N VAL A 202 9.24 -12.39 -20.81
CA VAL A 202 8.57 -12.18 -19.52
C VAL A 202 7.09 -12.54 -19.67
N ALA A 203 6.65 -13.56 -18.95
CA ALA A 203 5.26 -14.01 -18.94
C ALA A 203 4.56 -13.73 -17.60
N GLU A 204 5.32 -13.51 -16.52
CA GLU A 204 4.77 -13.22 -15.20
C GLU A 204 5.69 -12.24 -14.46
N ILE A 205 5.06 -11.30 -13.73
CA ILE A 205 5.77 -10.33 -12.88
C ILE A 205 5.37 -10.59 -11.43
N GLY A 206 6.37 -10.89 -10.60
CA GLY A 206 6.23 -10.89 -9.16
C GLY A 206 6.39 -9.49 -8.59
N ILE A 207 5.53 -9.16 -7.64
CA ILE A 207 5.61 -7.95 -6.84
C ILE A 207 5.80 -8.35 -5.37
N ARG A 208 6.76 -7.71 -4.69
CA ARG A 208 6.95 -7.78 -3.25
C ARG A 208 7.01 -6.37 -2.70
N LEU A 209 6.07 -6.02 -1.82
CA LEU A 209 6.00 -4.72 -1.17
C LEU A 209 6.14 -4.94 0.34
N VAL A 210 7.09 -4.23 0.96
CA VAL A 210 7.24 -4.19 2.42
C VAL A 210 6.99 -2.75 2.87
N VAL A 211 5.78 -2.50 3.34
CA VAL A 211 5.23 -1.16 3.59
C VAL A 211 5.15 -0.89 5.08
N VAL A 212 5.54 0.32 5.47
CA VAL A 212 5.41 0.85 6.84
C VAL A 212 4.62 2.16 6.82
N PRO A 213 4.12 2.64 7.98
CA PRO A 213 3.43 3.92 8.05
C PRO A 213 4.33 5.05 7.53
N PRO A 214 3.78 6.10 6.88
CA PRO A 214 4.58 7.19 6.34
C PRO A 214 5.47 7.91 7.37
N SER A 215 5.00 8.00 8.62
CA SER A 215 5.73 8.55 9.77
C SER A 215 6.92 7.69 10.20
N ASN A 216 6.94 6.40 9.83
CA ASN A 216 7.98 5.41 10.15
C ASN A 216 8.48 5.50 11.62
N PRO A 217 7.58 5.35 12.61
CA PRO A 217 8.00 5.34 14.00
C PRO A 217 8.90 4.14 14.27
N ALA A 218 9.80 4.28 15.25
CA ALA A 218 10.68 3.18 15.65
C ALA A 218 9.84 1.98 16.12
N GLY A 219 10.10 0.80 15.54
CA GLY A 219 9.34 -0.43 15.85
C GLY A 219 8.00 -0.56 15.14
N ALA A 220 7.72 0.27 14.13
CA ALA A 220 6.54 0.13 13.29
C ALA A 220 6.43 -1.28 12.69
N GLN A 221 5.22 -1.84 12.71
CA GLN A 221 4.94 -3.13 12.09
C GLN A 221 4.89 -2.96 10.56
N SER A 222 5.64 -3.80 9.85
CA SER A 222 5.64 -3.82 8.39
C SER A 222 4.53 -4.70 7.83
N VAL A 223 3.83 -4.23 6.82
CA VAL A 223 2.91 -5.03 6.02
C VAL A 223 3.63 -5.54 4.78
N VAL A 224 3.59 -6.86 4.57
CA VAL A 224 4.19 -7.51 3.39
C VAL A 224 3.08 -7.94 2.45
N ILE A 225 3.18 -7.54 1.18
CA ILE A 225 2.34 -8.05 0.10
C ILE A 225 3.25 -8.71 -0.93
N GLU A 226 2.98 -9.98 -1.21
CA GLU A 226 3.62 -10.74 -2.28
C GLU A 226 2.57 -11.25 -3.25
N ARG A 227 2.80 -11.03 -4.54
CA ARG A 227 1.88 -11.47 -5.58
C ARG A 227 2.61 -11.73 -6.88
N ARG A 228 2.18 -12.76 -7.59
CA ARG A 228 2.56 -13.02 -8.98
C ARG A 228 1.41 -12.64 -9.90
N ILE A 229 1.72 -11.91 -10.96
CA ILE A 229 0.73 -11.39 -11.90
C ILE A 229 1.12 -11.90 -13.30
N PRO A 230 0.31 -12.80 -13.89
CA PRO A 230 0.55 -13.29 -15.24
C PRO A 230 0.22 -12.20 -16.27
N LEU A 231 1.02 -12.14 -17.34
CA LEU A 231 0.81 -11.28 -18.50
C LEU A 231 0.00 -12.03 -19.57
N ALA A 232 -1.20 -12.49 -19.19
CA ALA A 232 -2.01 -13.39 -20.03
C ALA A 232 -2.36 -12.81 -21.41
N ASN A 233 -2.51 -11.48 -21.51
CA ASN A 233 -2.83 -10.80 -22.76
C ASN A 233 -1.72 -10.91 -23.83
N LEU A 234 -0.52 -11.34 -23.45
CA LEU A 234 0.61 -11.45 -24.38
C LEU A 234 0.64 -12.79 -25.13
N GLY A 235 -0.25 -13.75 -24.78
CA GLY A 235 -0.31 -15.05 -25.44
C GLY A 235 0.92 -15.94 -25.22
N LEU A 236 1.83 -15.56 -24.32
CA LEU A 236 3.08 -16.28 -24.03
C LEU A 236 2.87 -17.55 -23.19
N ARG A 237 1.69 -17.69 -22.55
CA ARG A 237 1.32 -18.84 -21.73
C ARG A 237 0.03 -19.44 -22.30
N GLY A 238 0.02 -20.75 -22.58
CA GLY A 238 -1.18 -21.47 -22.99
C GLY A 238 -2.25 -21.45 -21.88
N PRO A 239 -3.53 -21.67 -22.21
CA PRO A 239 -4.59 -21.73 -21.21
C PRO A 239 -4.29 -22.88 -20.23
N THR A 240 -4.15 -22.54 -18.95
CA THR A 240 -4.18 -23.51 -17.83
C THR A 240 -5.60 -23.72 -17.36
#